data_AF-A0A4V2JW04-F1
#
_entry.id   AF-A0A4V2JW04-F1
#
_cell.length_a   1.000
_cell.length_b   1.000
_cell.length_c   1.000
_cell.angle_alpha   90.00
_cell.angle_beta   90.00
_cell.angle_gamma   90.00
#
_symmetry.space_group_name_H-M   'P 1'
#
loop_
_entity.id
_entity.type
_entity.pdbx_description
1 polymer ?
#
loop_
_entity_poly.entity_id
_entity_poly.type
_entity_poly.pdbx_seq_one_letter_code
_entity_poly.pdbx_strand_id
1 'polypeptide(L)'
;MSEQEKEIDALKFITAREFEIKEMEDSLSKSTKKSQLFQRLPFYKRRRTRNYDTRNTPKIHKKYLKKLYLNRFRNRKLKFNYLPTHIWYAKRFKMIDLFNSKLPYKRNIKSDKFIYKSLERGFIFDESFKRIAVFKRNEIGNREDENINTIKSMQMKMEKKTVNEEELNEKLHSNIQ
;
A
#
# COMPACT_ATOMS: atom_id res chain seq x y z
N MET A 1 27.32 -20.55 24.04
CA MET A 1 26.13 -21.22 23.48
C MET A 1 26.62 -22.03 22.31
N SER A 2 26.88 -23.33 22.53
CA SER A 2 27.46 -24.22 21.53
C SER A 2 26.47 -24.40 20.38
N GLU A 3 26.98 -24.71 19.19
CA GLU A 3 26.22 -24.76 17.93
C GLU A 3 25.02 -25.73 17.98
N GLN A 4 25.09 -26.73 18.88
CA GLN A 4 24.05 -27.73 19.16
C GLN A 4 22.78 -27.16 19.84
N GLU A 5 22.85 -26.02 20.54
CA GLU A 5 21.68 -25.42 21.20
C GLU A 5 20.72 -24.70 20.24
N LYS A 6 21.08 -24.57 18.95
CA LYS A 6 20.26 -23.87 17.95
C LYS A 6 19.36 -24.80 17.12
N GLU A 7 19.61 -26.10 17.13
CA GLU A 7 18.86 -27.05 16.32
C GLU A 7 17.77 -27.71 17.17
N ILE A 8 16.52 -27.61 16.70
CA ILE A 8 15.37 -28.20 17.39
C ILE A 8 15.21 -29.63 16.85
N ASP A 9 15.39 -30.62 17.73
CA ASP A 9 15.04 -32.00 17.41
C ASP A 9 13.51 -32.15 17.37
N ALA A 10 12.98 -32.29 16.15
CA ALA A 10 11.56 -32.44 15.89
C ALA A 10 10.99 -33.70 16.55
N LEU A 11 11.73 -34.82 16.56
CA LEU A 11 11.22 -36.08 17.10
C LEU A 11 11.05 -35.98 18.61
N LYS A 12 12.07 -35.47 19.31
CA LYS A 12 12.02 -35.21 20.75
C LYS A 12 10.93 -34.22 21.14
N PHE A 13 10.69 -33.20 20.32
CA PHE A 13 9.62 -32.21 20.58
C PHE A 13 8.23 -32.83 20.45
N ILE A 14 8.02 -33.70 19.45
CA ILE A 14 6.74 -34.36 19.20
C ILE A 14 6.44 -35.40 20.29
N THR A 15 7.42 -36.24 20.67
CA THR A 15 7.21 -37.26 21.70
C THR A 15 6.88 -36.64 23.06
N ALA A 16 7.54 -35.54 23.42
CA ALA A 16 7.22 -34.81 24.65
C ALA A 16 5.79 -34.22 24.68
N ARG A 17 5.16 -33.98 23.51
CA ARG A 17 3.83 -33.36 23.37
C ARG A 17 2.77 -34.30 22.79
N GLU A 18 3.05 -35.60 22.73
CA GLU A 18 2.18 -36.58 22.09
C GLU A 18 0.78 -36.62 22.72
N PHE A 19 0.70 -36.51 24.05
CA PHE A 19 -0.57 -36.53 24.78
C PHE A 19 -1.46 -35.33 24.41
N GLU A 20 -0.91 -34.12 24.40
CA GLU A 20 -1.62 -32.89 24.03
C GLU A 20 -2.13 -32.94 22.59
N ILE A 21 -1.31 -33.46 21.67
CA ILE A 21 -1.69 -33.60 20.26
C ILE A 21 -2.89 -34.55 20.12
N LYS A 22 -2.85 -35.71 20.80
CA LYS A 22 -3.96 -36.67 20.79
C LYS A 22 -5.24 -36.08 21.37
N GLU A 23 -5.15 -35.38 22.50
CA GLU A 23 -6.30 -34.71 23.11
C GLU A 23 -6.91 -33.68 22.14
N MET A 24 -6.09 -32.87 21.48
CA MET A 24 -6.56 -31.93 20.46
C MET A 24 -7.23 -32.67 19.30
N GLU A 25 -6.63 -33.74 18.77
CA GLU A 25 -7.20 -34.54 17.68
C GLU A 25 -8.55 -35.18 18.04
N ASP A 26 -8.71 -35.64 19.28
CA ASP A 26 -9.96 -36.21 19.76
C ASP A 26 -11.02 -35.15 20.04
N SER A 27 -10.62 -33.94 20.44
CA SER A 27 -11.53 -32.79 20.59
C SER A 27 -12.08 -32.28 19.25
N LEU A 28 -11.37 -32.48 18.14
CA LEU A 28 -11.87 -32.12 16.82
C LEU A 28 -13.09 -32.99 16.48
N SER A 29 -14.20 -32.34 16.12
CA SER A 29 -15.42 -33.05 15.74
C SER A 29 -15.15 -33.96 14.53
N LYS A 30 -15.20 -35.28 14.72
CA LYS A 30 -15.09 -36.30 13.66
C LYS A 30 -16.36 -36.38 12.78
N SER A 31 -17.11 -35.28 12.69
CA SER A 31 -18.29 -35.16 11.85
C SER A 31 -17.84 -34.92 10.41
N THR A 32 -17.71 -35.99 9.62
CA THR A 32 -18.25 -36.11 8.25
C THR A 32 -17.51 -37.18 7.45
N LYS A 33 -18.24 -37.80 6.51
CA LYS A 33 -17.87 -38.86 5.56
C LYS A 33 -16.69 -38.53 4.61
N LYS A 34 -15.94 -37.45 4.82
CA LYS A 34 -14.86 -36.97 3.92
C LYS A 34 -13.50 -37.18 4.59
N SER A 35 -12.66 -38.02 4.00
CA SER A 35 -11.35 -38.44 4.52
C SER A 35 -10.24 -37.37 4.46
N GLN A 36 -10.53 -36.15 4.00
CA GLN A 36 -9.54 -35.07 3.90
C GLN A 36 -10.04 -33.81 4.62
N LEU A 37 -9.67 -33.69 5.90
CA LEU A 37 -9.91 -32.49 6.74
C LEU A 37 -9.21 -31.25 6.14
N PHE A 38 -8.00 -31.41 5.60
CA PHE A 38 -7.21 -30.32 5.05
C PHE A 38 -7.22 -30.35 3.52
N GLN A 39 -8.01 -29.46 2.92
CA GLN A 39 -7.98 -29.23 1.48
C GLN A 39 -6.71 -28.46 1.06
N ARG A 40 -6.30 -28.63 -0.20
CA ARG A 40 -5.20 -27.84 -0.78
C ARG A 40 -5.54 -26.36 -0.72
N LEU A 41 -4.59 -25.54 -0.26
CA LEU A 41 -4.77 -24.09 -0.19
C LEU A 41 -5.11 -23.50 -1.57
N PRO A 42 -6.26 -22.81 -1.73
CA PRO A 42 -6.64 -22.19 -2.99
C PRO A 42 -5.58 -21.21 -3.48
N PHE A 43 -5.40 -21.12 -4.80
CA PHE A 43 -4.29 -20.36 -5.40
C PHE A 43 -4.26 -18.89 -4.94
N TYR A 44 -5.42 -18.24 -4.78
CA TYR A 44 -5.52 -16.84 -4.36
C TYR A 44 -5.17 -16.61 -2.87
N LYS A 45 -5.10 -17.67 -2.06
CA LYS A 45 -4.60 -17.64 -0.68
C LYS A 45 -3.10 -17.96 -0.58
N ARG A 46 -2.47 -18.48 -1.63
CA ARG A 46 -1.03 -18.79 -1.64
C ARG A 46 -0.19 -17.52 -1.57
N ARG A 47 0.96 -17.59 -0.90
CA ARG A 47 1.94 -16.50 -0.75
C ARG A 47 3.32 -17.03 -1.14
N ARG A 48 4.22 -16.14 -1.56
CA ARG A 48 5.62 -16.49 -1.82
C ARG A 48 6.43 -16.29 -0.55
N THR A 49 7.38 -17.18 -0.29
CA THR A 49 8.37 -17.02 0.78
C THR A 49 9.32 -15.87 0.44
N ARG A 50 9.88 -15.24 1.47
CA ARG A 50 10.91 -14.21 1.31
C ARG A 50 12.28 -14.87 1.24
N ASN A 51 13.21 -14.31 0.46
CA ASN A 51 14.61 -14.68 0.57
C ASN A 51 15.19 -14.15 1.89
N TYR A 52 15.93 -15.00 2.61
CA TYR A 52 16.56 -14.65 3.89
C TYR A 52 18.00 -14.14 3.75
N ASP A 53 18.60 -14.22 2.55
CA ASP A 53 19.96 -13.71 2.33
C ASP A 53 20.01 -12.19 2.51
N THR A 54 20.65 -11.76 3.59
CA THR A 54 20.78 -10.35 3.99
C THR A 54 21.63 -9.54 3.00
N ARG A 55 22.49 -10.18 2.19
CA ARG A 55 23.33 -9.49 1.19
C ARG A 55 22.51 -8.90 0.04
N ASN A 56 21.37 -9.52 -0.25
CA ASN A 56 20.42 -9.06 -1.27
C ASN A 56 19.42 -8.02 -0.73
N THR A 57 19.51 -7.67 0.55
CA THR A 57 18.71 -6.60 1.12
C THR A 57 19.38 -5.25 0.84
N PRO A 58 18.64 -4.25 0.30
CA PRO A 58 19.23 -2.95 0.03
C PRO A 58 19.70 -2.33 1.36
N LYS A 59 20.95 -1.82 1.39
CA LYS A 59 21.65 -1.29 2.58
C LYS A 59 21.06 0.05 3.08
N ILE A 60 19.73 0.23 3.01
CA ILE A 60 18.97 1.43 3.37
C ILE A 60 19.15 1.81 4.85
N HIS A 61 19.63 0.87 5.68
CA HIS A 61 19.83 1.04 7.11
C HIS A 61 21.04 1.92 7.51
N LYS A 62 21.91 2.32 6.57
CA LYS A 62 22.92 3.34 6.88
C LYS A 62 22.22 4.68 7.15
N LYS A 63 22.55 5.35 8.27
CA LYS A 63 21.90 6.60 8.75
C LYS A 63 21.70 7.67 7.65
N TYR A 64 22.68 7.82 6.77
CA TYR A 64 22.63 8.71 5.60
C TYR A 64 21.57 8.31 4.55
N LEU A 65 21.46 7.02 4.24
CA LEU A 65 20.48 6.49 3.28
C LEU A 65 19.05 6.57 3.81
N LYS A 66 18.85 6.51 5.14
CA LYS A 66 17.54 6.74 5.77
C LYS A 66 17.02 8.16 5.53
N LYS A 67 17.88 9.19 5.64
CA LYS A 67 17.53 10.60 5.36
C LYS A 67 17.14 10.80 3.89
N LEU A 68 17.94 10.26 2.97
CA LEU A 68 17.65 10.29 1.53
C LEU A 68 16.33 9.57 1.18
N TYR A 69 16.06 8.43 1.81
CA TYR A 69 14.83 7.68 1.63
C TYR A 69 13.61 8.50 2.09
N LEU A 70 13.63 9.07 3.30
CA LEU A 70 12.54 9.91 3.81
C LEU A 70 12.28 11.13 2.89
N ASN A 71 13.34 11.80 2.43
CA ASN A 71 13.24 12.90 1.48
C ASN A 71 12.63 12.45 0.15
N ARG A 72 13.00 11.27 -0.35
CA ARG A 72 12.41 10.70 -1.57
C ARG A 72 10.92 10.41 -1.41
N PHE A 73 10.47 9.94 -0.25
CA PHE A 73 9.04 9.75 0.03
C PHE A 73 8.28 11.08 0.09
N ARG A 74 8.86 12.10 0.73
CA ARG A 74 8.29 13.45 0.78
C ARG A 74 8.16 14.05 -0.61
N ASN A 75 9.22 13.98 -1.42
CA ASN A 75 9.24 14.52 -2.78
C ASN A 75 8.26 13.81 -3.72
N ARG A 76 8.04 12.49 -3.54
CA ARG A 76 7.02 11.75 -4.29
C ARG A 76 5.62 12.27 -4.03
N LYS A 77 5.28 12.60 -2.76
CA LYS A 77 3.98 13.16 -2.38
C LYS A 77 3.74 14.56 -2.94
N LEU A 78 4.79 15.32 -3.21
CA LEU A 78 4.67 16.66 -3.81
C LEU A 78 4.25 16.60 -5.28
N LYS A 79 4.74 15.59 -6.02
CA LYS A 79 4.56 15.46 -7.47
C LYS A 79 3.14 15.08 -7.89
N PHE A 80 2.47 14.20 -7.15
CA PHE A 80 1.15 13.68 -7.51
C PHE A 80 0.17 13.75 -6.35
N ASN A 81 -1.12 13.92 -6.66
CA ASN A 81 -2.18 13.79 -5.67
C ASN A 81 -2.47 12.30 -5.45
N TYR A 82 -2.00 11.76 -4.34
CA TYR A 82 -2.24 10.38 -3.95
C TYR A 82 -3.55 10.26 -3.18
N LEU A 83 -4.37 9.27 -3.55
CA LEU A 83 -5.56 8.92 -2.78
C LEU A 83 -5.17 8.44 -1.37
N PRO A 84 -6.05 8.57 -0.37
CA PRO A 84 -5.79 8.05 0.99
C PRO A 84 -5.40 6.56 0.99
N THR A 85 -5.97 5.79 0.06
CA THR A 85 -5.74 4.35 -0.10
C THR A 85 -4.54 4.00 -1.01
N HIS A 86 -3.77 4.98 -1.50
CA HIS A 86 -2.78 4.78 -2.55
C HIS A 86 -1.76 3.67 -2.24
N ILE A 87 -1.30 3.54 -0.99
CA ILE A 87 -0.36 2.48 -0.59
C ILE A 87 -0.96 1.09 -0.77
N TRP A 88 -2.25 0.93 -0.43
CA TRP A 88 -2.93 -0.35 -0.54
C TRP A 88 -3.08 -0.77 -2.01
N TYR A 89 -3.50 0.16 -2.87
CA TYR A 89 -3.62 -0.06 -4.31
C TYR A 89 -2.27 -0.26 -4.98
N ALA A 90 -1.26 0.56 -4.70
CA ALA A 90 0.08 0.43 -5.29
C ALA A 90 0.74 -0.93 -4.99
N LYS A 91 0.40 -1.56 -3.85
CA LYS A 91 0.86 -2.92 -3.50
C LYS A 91 0.12 -4.03 -4.26
N ARG A 92 -1.10 -3.79 -4.73
CA ARG A 92 -2.03 -4.82 -5.23
C ARG A 92 -2.41 -4.66 -6.70
N PHE A 93 -2.20 -3.48 -7.27
CA PHE A 93 -2.60 -3.08 -8.62
C PHE A 93 -1.42 -2.46 -9.36
N LYS A 94 -1.50 -2.51 -10.69
CA LYS A 94 -0.76 -1.65 -11.60
C LYS A 94 -1.39 -0.27 -11.54
N MET A 95 -0.56 0.72 -11.25
CA MET A 95 -0.98 2.12 -11.15
C MET A 95 -0.75 2.81 -12.49
N ILE A 96 -1.69 3.66 -12.89
CA ILE A 96 -1.57 4.56 -14.04
C ILE A 96 -1.61 6.02 -13.58
N ASP A 97 -1.00 6.89 -14.36
CA ASP A 97 -0.92 8.31 -14.06
C ASP A 97 -1.99 9.03 -14.89
N LEU A 98 -2.99 9.61 -14.20
CA LEU A 98 -4.14 10.28 -14.80
C LEU A 98 -4.47 11.55 -14.01
N PHE A 99 -4.72 12.67 -14.69
CA PHE A 99 -5.14 13.94 -14.07
C PHE A 99 -4.30 14.34 -12.84
N ASN A 100 -2.97 14.26 -12.99
CA ASN A 100 -2.00 14.53 -11.93
C ASN A 100 -2.17 13.67 -10.64
N SER A 101 -2.82 12.51 -10.78
CA SER A 101 -3.10 11.54 -9.71
C SER A 101 -2.65 10.15 -10.14
N LYS A 102 -2.37 9.25 -9.18
CA LYS A 102 -2.04 7.85 -9.47
C LYS A 102 -3.20 6.94 -9.13
N LEU A 103 -3.82 6.35 -10.16
CA LEU A 103 -5.03 5.54 -10.04
C LEU A 103 -4.76 4.04 -10.27
N PRO A 104 -5.49 3.15 -9.59
CA PRO A 104 -5.40 1.72 -9.84
C PRO A 104 -6.03 1.35 -11.18
N TYR A 105 -5.27 0.72 -12.07
CA TYR A 105 -5.75 0.29 -13.38
C TYR A 105 -6.14 -1.20 -13.40
N LYS A 106 -5.19 -2.09 -13.07
CA LYS A 106 -5.40 -3.55 -13.13
C LYS A 106 -4.80 -4.24 -11.93
N ARG A 107 -5.45 -5.27 -11.41
CA ARG A 107 -4.88 -6.10 -10.31
C ARG A 107 -3.62 -6.83 -10.76
N ASN A 108 -2.69 -7.02 -9.82
CA ASN A 108 -1.48 -7.82 -10.07
C ASN A 108 -1.79 -9.32 -10.27
N ILE A 109 -2.96 -9.79 -9.81
CA ILE A 109 -3.45 -11.16 -9.98
C ILE A 109 -4.39 -11.19 -11.19
N LYS A 110 -4.33 -12.26 -11.99
CA LYS A 110 -5.30 -12.52 -13.07
C LYS A 110 -6.65 -12.83 -12.46
N SER A 111 -7.60 -11.95 -12.65
CA SER A 111 -8.85 -11.99 -11.89
C SER A 111 -10.05 -11.42 -12.62
N ASP A 112 -9.93 -11.15 -13.91
CA ASP A 112 -10.97 -10.51 -14.71
C ASP A 112 -12.23 -11.39 -14.74
N LYS A 113 -12.07 -12.70 -14.96
CA LYS A 113 -13.15 -13.70 -14.85
C LYS A 113 -13.76 -13.79 -13.44
N PHE A 114 -12.95 -13.58 -12.40
CA PHE A 114 -13.45 -13.56 -11.02
C PHE A 114 -14.32 -12.34 -10.78
N ILE A 115 -13.91 -11.15 -11.23
CA ILE A 115 -14.69 -9.91 -11.11
C ILE A 115 -16.04 -10.07 -11.81
N TYR A 116 -16.00 -10.57 -13.04
CA TYR A 116 -17.21 -10.84 -13.81
C TYR A 116 -18.17 -11.79 -13.09
N LYS A 117 -17.67 -12.92 -12.57
CA LYS A 117 -18.48 -13.86 -11.78
C LYS A 117 -18.94 -13.30 -10.43
N SER A 118 -18.26 -12.30 -9.89
CA SER A 118 -18.61 -11.67 -8.62
C SER A 118 -19.58 -10.49 -8.77
N LEU A 119 -20.04 -10.16 -9.98
CA LEU A 119 -20.98 -9.05 -10.20
C LEU A 119 -22.23 -9.16 -9.32
N GLU A 120 -22.75 -10.37 -9.13
CA GLU A 120 -23.89 -10.65 -8.24
C GLU A 120 -23.57 -10.41 -6.75
N ARG A 121 -22.32 -10.67 -6.32
CA ARG A 121 -21.88 -10.45 -4.93
C ARG A 121 -21.42 -9.03 -4.65
N GLY A 122 -21.06 -8.28 -5.69
CA GLY A 122 -20.51 -6.93 -5.61
C GLY A 122 -18.99 -6.85 -5.41
N PHE A 123 -18.45 -5.65 -5.64
CA PHE A 123 -17.06 -5.27 -5.41
C PHE A 123 -16.99 -3.83 -4.90
N ILE A 124 -15.85 -3.45 -4.33
CA ILE A 124 -15.61 -2.10 -3.81
C ILE A 124 -14.48 -1.45 -4.62
N PHE A 125 -14.71 -0.22 -5.06
CA PHE A 125 -13.72 0.63 -5.70
C PHE A 125 -13.59 1.95 -4.95
N ASP A 126 -12.37 2.49 -4.93
CA ASP A 126 -12.11 3.82 -4.41
C ASP A 126 -12.32 4.85 -5.51
N GLU A 127 -13.30 5.71 -5.31
CA GLU A 127 -13.66 6.80 -6.21
C GLU A 127 -13.27 8.18 -5.65
N SER A 128 -12.44 8.24 -4.60
CA SER A 128 -12.02 9.50 -3.95
C SER A 128 -11.28 10.47 -4.88
N PHE A 129 -10.95 10.05 -6.10
CA PHE A 129 -10.37 10.91 -7.13
C PHE A 129 -11.42 11.80 -7.83
N LYS A 130 -12.72 11.48 -7.71
CA LYS A 130 -13.80 12.30 -8.27
C LYS A 130 -13.86 13.63 -7.51
N ARG A 131 -13.90 14.73 -8.26
CA ARG A 131 -14.08 16.07 -7.69
C ARG A 131 -15.56 16.29 -7.41
N ILE A 132 -15.87 16.77 -6.21
CA ILE A 132 -17.22 17.19 -5.81
C ILE A 132 -17.19 18.71 -5.70
N ALA A 133 -18.09 19.37 -6.43
CA ALA A 133 -18.36 20.79 -6.29
C ALA A 133 -19.71 20.94 -5.57
N VAL A 134 -19.75 21.72 -4.49
CA VAL A 134 -20.96 21.99 -3.72
C VAL A 134 -21.36 23.42 -4.00
N PHE A 135 -22.50 23.61 -4.65
CA PHE A 135 -23.06 24.92 -4.91
C PHE A 135 -24.10 25.22 -3.83
N LYS A 136 -23.90 26.29 -3.07
CA LYS A 136 -24.92 26.82 -2.17
C LYS A 136 -25.69 27.88 -2.92
N ARG A 137 -27.01 27.72 -2.99
CA ARG A 137 -27.88 28.76 -3.52
C ARG A 137 -28.07 29.81 -2.44
N ASN A 138 -27.46 30.98 -2.64
CA ASN A 138 -27.82 32.16 -1.86
C ASN A 138 -29.21 32.59 -2.33
N GLU A 139 -30.16 32.79 -1.41
CA GLU A 139 -31.53 33.22 -1.76
C GLU A 139 -31.58 34.63 -2.37
N ILE A 140 -30.45 35.33 -2.45
CA ILE A 140 -30.31 36.63 -3.12
C ILE A 140 -29.11 36.54 -4.05
N GLY A 141 -29.34 36.84 -5.32
CA GLY A 141 -28.38 36.64 -6.40
C GLY A 141 -27.07 37.38 -6.16
N ASN A 142 -26.01 36.63 -5.90
CA ASN A 142 -24.66 36.87 -6.38
C ASN A 142 -23.95 35.52 -6.41
N ARG A 143 -23.58 35.08 -7.61
CA ARG A 143 -22.87 33.82 -7.84
C ARG A 143 -21.42 33.98 -7.38
N GLU A 144 -21.14 33.63 -6.14
CA GLU A 144 -19.77 33.39 -5.70
C GLU A 144 -19.58 31.88 -5.54
N ASP A 145 -19.04 31.25 -6.59
CA ASP A 145 -18.68 29.84 -6.60
C ASP A 145 -17.48 29.62 -5.69
N GLU A 146 -17.74 29.42 -4.41
CA GLU A 146 -16.75 29.07 -3.40
C GLU A 146 -16.19 27.66 -3.62
N ASN A 147 -15.25 27.53 -4.55
CA ASN A 147 -14.43 26.33 -4.77
C ASN A 147 -13.34 26.21 -3.66
N ILE A 148 -13.77 26.15 -2.40
CA ILE A 148 -12.92 26.47 -1.24
C ILE A 148 -11.78 25.48 -0.98
N ASN A 149 -11.86 24.21 -1.38
CA ASN A 149 -10.90 23.21 -0.87
C ASN A 149 -9.85 22.69 -1.85
N THR A 150 -9.86 23.11 -3.12
CA THR A 150 -8.83 22.63 -4.08
C THR A 150 -7.94 23.76 -4.62
N ILE A 151 -8.52 24.95 -4.87
CA ILE A 151 -7.79 26.10 -5.40
C ILE A 151 -6.68 26.52 -4.43
N LYS A 152 -6.96 26.66 -3.12
CA LYS A 152 -5.94 26.97 -2.09
C LYS A 152 -4.75 26.01 -2.09
N SER A 153 -4.96 24.70 -2.33
CA SER A 153 -3.87 23.72 -2.32
C SER A 153 -3.06 23.70 -3.62
N MET A 154 -3.67 24.05 -4.75
CA MET A 154 -2.98 24.25 -6.04
C MET A 154 -2.25 25.60 -6.08
N GLN A 155 -2.85 26.69 -5.60
CA GLN A 155 -2.24 28.01 -5.47
C GLN A 155 -1.02 27.97 -4.54
N MET A 156 -1.15 27.37 -3.35
CA MET A 156 0.00 27.17 -2.45
C MET A 156 1.11 26.28 -3.06
N LYS A 157 0.80 25.38 -3.99
CA LYS A 157 1.82 24.56 -4.70
C LYS A 157 2.51 25.35 -5.81
N MET A 158 1.79 26.24 -6.49
CA MET A 158 2.33 27.14 -7.52
C MET A 158 3.25 28.19 -6.89
N GLU A 159 2.82 28.86 -5.81
CA GLU A 159 3.60 29.86 -5.07
C GLU A 159 4.89 29.29 -4.47
N LYS A 160 4.85 28.06 -3.94
CA LYS A 160 6.07 27.38 -3.45
C LYS A 160 7.06 27.05 -4.56
N LYS A 161 6.62 27.00 -5.82
CA LYS A 161 7.48 26.70 -6.96
C LYS A 161 8.17 27.96 -7.47
N THR A 162 7.45 29.09 -7.47
CA THR A 162 7.99 30.41 -7.87
C THR A 162 9.01 30.94 -6.88
N VAL A 163 8.72 30.88 -5.57
CA VAL A 163 9.66 31.31 -4.52
C VAL A 163 10.98 30.52 -4.56
N ASN A 164 10.90 29.23 -4.91
CA ASN A 164 12.05 28.35 -4.96
C ASN A 164 12.87 28.50 -6.26
N GLU A 165 12.29 29.09 -7.31
CA GLU A 165 12.98 29.49 -8.55
C GLU A 165 13.63 30.87 -8.39
N GLU A 166 12.98 31.80 -7.68
CA GLU A 166 13.55 33.12 -7.31
C GLU A 166 14.74 32.99 -6.36
N GLU A 167 14.64 32.19 -5.28
CA GLU A 167 15.77 31.93 -4.38
C GLU A 167 16.96 31.24 -5.08
N LEU A 168 16.71 30.47 -6.14
CA LEU A 168 17.75 29.81 -6.91
C LEU A 168 18.44 30.79 -7.86
N ASN A 169 17.68 31.70 -8.47
CA ASN A 169 18.19 32.75 -9.33
C ASN A 169 18.99 33.80 -8.53
N GLU A 170 18.54 34.20 -7.35
CA GLU A 170 19.31 35.11 -6.47
C GLU A 170 20.66 34.51 -6.06
N LYS A 171 20.71 33.22 -5.73
CA LYS A 171 21.97 32.51 -5.41
C LYS A 171 22.91 32.33 -6.61
N LEU A 172 22.37 32.31 -7.84
CA LEU A 172 23.17 32.28 -9.06
C LEU A 172 23.77 33.67 -9.35
N HIS A 173 23.00 34.74 -9.12
CA HIS A 173 23.46 36.12 -9.32
C HIS A 173 24.48 36.56 -8.25
N SER A 174 24.39 36.08 -7.01
CA SER A 174 25.38 36.39 -5.97
C SER A 174 26.75 35.73 -6.15
N ASN A 175 26.87 34.72 -7.01
CA ASN A 175 28.12 33.98 -7.26
C ASN A 175 28.88 34.48 -8.51
N ILE A 176 28.40 35.55 -9.16
CA ILE A 176 29.00 36.13 -10.38
C ILE A 176 29.73 37.47 -10.09
N GLN A 177 29.81 37.90 -8.83
CA GLN A 177 30.71 38.97 -8.38
C GLN A 177 31.92 38.38 -7.64
#